data_AF-A0A2W4JQJ5-F1
#
_entry.id   AF-A0A2W4JQJ5-F1
#
_cell.length_a   1.000
_cell.length_b   1.000
_cell.length_c   1.000
_cell.angle_alpha   90.00
_cell.angle_beta   90.00
_cell.angle_gamma   90.00
#
_symmetry.space_group_name_H-M   'P 1'
#
loop_
_entity.id
_entity.type
_entity.pdbx_description
1 polymer ?
#
loop_
_entity_poly.entity_id
_entity_poly.type
_entity_poly.pdbx_seq_one_letter_code
_entity_poly.pdbx_strand_id
1 'polypeptide(L)'
;MSRQFDPDAIASLAKKVAGLTDGYSKASQELGDGDPGTAFGHLSNAASAGSTVKAFHSNVNKELDAANELVQAAADALASAAERLRDDDGETAHSFGGSKRE
;
A
#
# COMPACT_ATOMS: atom_id res chain seq x y z
N MET A 1 -10.02 16.20 28.14
CA MET A 1 -9.30 16.63 26.92
C MET A 1 -9.70 15.66 25.82
N SER A 2 -10.33 16.13 24.74
CA SER A 2 -10.49 15.29 23.55
C SER A 2 -9.11 15.15 22.91
N ARG A 3 -8.64 13.90 22.73
CA ARG A 3 -7.40 13.60 22.01
C ARG A 3 -7.45 14.29 20.64
N GLN A 4 -6.38 14.98 20.28
CA GLN A 4 -6.25 15.56 18.93
C GLN A 4 -5.96 14.47 17.89
N PHE A 5 -5.41 13.32 18.31
CA PHE A 5 -5.15 12.15 17.49
C PHE A 5 -5.46 10.86 18.26
N ASP A 6 -6.31 9.99 17.69
CA ASP A 6 -6.69 8.71 18.28
C ASP A 6 -5.88 7.56 17.66
N PRO A 7 -5.04 6.83 18.43
CA PRO A 7 -4.23 5.74 17.91
C PRO A 7 -5.06 4.58 17.34
N ASP A 8 -6.28 4.35 17.83
CA ASP A 8 -7.17 3.34 17.23
C ASP A 8 -7.69 3.79 15.85
N ALA A 9 -7.96 5.08 15.68
CA ALA A 9 -8.33 5.66 14.39
C ALA A 9 -7.17 5.60 13.38
N ILE A 10 -5.93 5.87 13.82
CA ILE A 10 -4.73 5.78 12.99
C ILE A 10 -4.45 4.32 12.57
N ALA A 11 -4.57 3.37 13.50
CA ALA A 11 -4.43 1.94 13.17
C ALA A 11 -5.53 1.45 12.21
N SER A 12 -6.75 1.94 12.35
CA SER A 12 -7.85 1.65 11.41
C SER A 12 -7.57 2.22 10.02
N LEU A 13 -6.99 3.43 9.94
CA LEU A 13 -6.53 4.02 8.68
C LEU A 13 -5.41 3.20 8.04
N ALA A 14 -4.41 2.77 8.83
CA ALA A 14 -3.33 1.91 8.35
C ALA A 14 -3.87 0.63 7.69
N LYS A 15 -4.86 -0.03 8.31
CA LYS A 15 -5.52 -1.22 7.73
C LYS A 15 -6.25 -0.92 6.42
N LYS A 16 -6.93 0.22 6.33
CA LYS A 16 -7.61 0.64 5.09
C LYS A 16 -6.62 0.93 3.96
N VAL A 17 -5.50 1.59 4.29
CA VAL A 17 -4.42 1.87 3.35
C VAL A 17 -3.78 0.56 2.90
N ALA A 18 -3.44 -0.34 3.82
CA ALA A 18 -2.96 -1.67 3.49
C ALA A 18 -3.95 -2.44 2.60
N GLY A 19 -5.26 -2.31 2.80
CA GLY A 19 -6.27 -2.91 1.93
C GLY A 19 -6.25 -2.44 0.47
N LEU A 20 -5.65 -1.28 0.15
CA LEU A 20 -5.49 -0.83 -1.23
C LEU A 20 -4.47 -1.69 -2.01
N THR A 21 -3.52 -2.34 -1.32
CA THR A 21 -2.52 -3.24 -1.93
C THR A 21 -3.17 -4.41 -2.69
N ASP A 22 -4.28 -4.93 -2.17
CA ASP A 22 -5.09 -5.98 -2.79
C ASP A 22 -5.68 -5.50 -4.12
N GLY A 23 -6.15 -4.26 -4.16
CA GLY A 23 -6.66 -3.61 -5.37
C GLY A 23 -5.60 -3.46 -6.46
N TYR A 24 -4.38 -3.04 -6.10
CA TYR A 24 -3.26 -2.96 -7.05
C TYR A 24 -2.83 -4.33 -7.57
N SER A 25 -2.73 -5.32 -6.66
CA SER A 25 -2.40 -6.70 -7.05
C SER A 25 -3.46 -7.29 -7.98
N LYS A 26 -4.74 -7.08 -7.69
CA LYS A 26 -5.84 -7.54 -8.53
C LYS A 26 -5.85 -6.83 -9.88
N ALA A 27 -5.63 -5.51 -9.91
CA ALA A 27 -5.54 -4.76 -11.16
C ALA A 27 -4.39 -5.27 -12.04
N SER A 28 -3.23 -5.58 -11.46
CA SER A 28 -2.08 -6.17 -12.16
C SER A 28 -2.41 -7.56 -12.74
N GLN A 29 -3.07 -8.41 -11.95
CA GLN A 29 -3.53 -9.73 -12.39
C GLN A 29 -4.58 -9.67 -13.51
N GLU A 30 -5.56 -8.77 -13.40
CA GLU A 30 -6.61 -8.58 -14.41
C GLU A 30 -6.04 -7.97 -15.70
N LEU A 31 -5.04 -7.10 -15.59
CA LEU A 31 -4.34 -6.54 -16.73
C LEU A 31 -3.49 -7.58 -17.46
N GLY A 32 -2.89 -8.52 -16.72
CA GLY A 32 -2.05 -9.60 -17.25
C GLY A 32 -0.76 -9.10 -17.91
N ASP A 33 -0.04 -10.01 -18.57
CA ASP A 33 1.27 -9.72 -19.19
C ASP A 33 1.18 -8.98 -20.55
N GLY A 34 -0.03 -8.70 -21.02
CA GLY A 34 -0.25 -8.07 -22.32
C GLY A 34 0.26 -8.90 -23.49
N ASP A 35 0.33 -10.23 -23.32
CA ASP A 35 0.73 -11.14 -24.39
C ASP A 35 -0.37 -11.15 -25.46
N PRO A 36 -0.11 -10.60 -26.66
CA PRO A 36 -1.12 -10.56 -27.71
C PRO A 36 -1.37 -11.93 -28.36
N GLY A 37 -0.58 -12.95 -28.03
CA GLY A 37 -0.68 -14.27 -28.66
C GLY A 37 -0.58 -14.15 -30.19
N THR A 38 -1.57 -14.70 -30.90
CA THR A 38 -1.66 -14.59 -32.36
C THR A 38 -2.49 -13.40 -32.84
N ALA A 39 -2.94 -12.50 -31.95
CA ALA A 39 -3.92 -11.46 -32.27
C ALA A 39 -3.46 -10.49 -33.37
N PHE A 40 -2.15 -10.22 -33.46
CA PHE A 40 -1.60 -9.39 -34.54
C PHE A 40 -1.19 -10.18 -35.79
N GLY A 41 -1.06 -11.51 -35.72
CA GLY A 41 -0.55 -12.35 -36.81
C GLY A 41 0.98 -12.29 -36.97
N HIS A 42 1.51 -12.92 -38.03
CA HIS A 42 2.96 -13.14 -38.22
C HIS A 42 3.68 -12.12 -39.14
N LEU A 43 2.99 -11.07 -39.59
CA LEU A 43 3.60 -10.05 -40.43
C LEU A 43 4.57 -9.17 -39.62
N SER A 44 5.66 -8.67 -40.21
CA SER A 44 6.66 -7.87 -39.47
C SER A 44 6.08 -6.63 -38.76
N ASN A 45 5.06 -5.98 -39.34
CA ASN A 45 4.36 -4.85 -38.70
C ASN A 45 3.52 -5.30 -37.49
N ALA A 46 2.98 -6.51 -37.54
CA ALA A 46 2.22 -7.12 -36.45
C ALA A 46 3.11 -7.56 -35.28
N ALA A 47 4.32 -8.06 -35.56
CA ALA A 47 5.30 -8.37 -34.52
C ALA A 47 5.69 -7.12 -33.72
N SER A 48 5.90 -5.98 -34.39
CA SER A 48 6.21 -4.69 -33.74
C SER A 48 5.04 -4.18 -32.88
N ALA A 49 3.80 -4.31 -33.35
CA ALA A 49 2.61 -3.96 -32.58
C ALA A 49 2.48 -4.84 -31.32
N GLY A 50 2.71 -6.16 -31.45
CA GLY A 50 2.68 -7.07 -30.31
C GLY A 50 3.74 -6.77 -29.25
N SER A 51 4.97 -6.44 -29.67
CA SER A 51 6.01 -6.00 -28.74
C SER A 51 5.64 -4.71 -28.01
N THR A 52 4.94 -3.79 -28.68
CA THR A 52 4.55 -2.51 -28.10
C THR A 52 3.46 -2.71 -27.03
N VAL A 53 2.46 -3.54 -27.31
CA VAL A 53 1.39 -3.87 -26.33
C VAL A 53 1.96 -4.58 -25.11
N LYS A 54 2.84 -5.57 -25.33
CA LYS A 54 3.51 -6.27 -24.23
C LYS A 54 4.35 -5.33 -23.37
N ALA A 55 5.10 -4.42 -24.00
CA ALA A 55 5.89 -3.41 -23.28
C ALA A 55 5.00 -2.44 -22.49
N PHE A 56 3.86 -2.03 -23.05
CA PHE A 56 2.89 -1.19 -22.36
C PHE A 56 2.35 -1.87 -21.10
N HIS A 57 1.85 -3.10 -21.19
CA HIS A 57 1.37 -3.86 -20.03
C HIS A 57 2.46 -4.06 -18.97
N SER A 58 3.68 -4.43 -19.41
CA SER A 58 4.81 -4.59 -18.49
C SER A 58 5.14 -3.30 -17.72
N ASN A 59 5.08 -2.14 -18.37
CA ASN A 59 5.32 -0.87 -17.70
C ASN A 59 4.17 -0.50 -16.75
N VAL A 60 2.91 -0.72 -17.14
CA VAL A 60 1.78 -0.47 -16.24
C VAL A 60 1.85 -1.36 -14.99
N ASN A 61 2.18 -2.65 -15.13
CA ASN A 61 2.34 -3.55 -13.98
C ASN A 61 3.46 -3.08 -13.05
N LYS A 62 4.59 -2.57 -13.56
CA LYS A 62 5.65 -1.98 -12.73
C LYS A 62 5.17 -0.77 -11.93
N GLU A 63 4.37 0.10 -12.54
CA GLU A 63 3.79 1.26 -11.83
C GLU A 63 2.79 0.83 -10.75
N LEU A 64 2.00 -0.22 -11.02
CA LEU A 64 1.10 -0.81 -10.02
C LEU A 64 1.88 -1.43 -8.86
N ASP A 65 2.98 -2.13 -9.13
CA ASP A 65 3.85 -2.70 -8.11
C ASP A 65 4.53 -1.60 -7.26
N ALA A 66 5.03 -0.54 -7.90
CA ALA A 66 5.60 0.61 -7.18
C ALA A 66 4.55 1.32 -6.30
N ALA A 67 3.33 1.49 -6.80
CA ALA A 67 2.22 2.04 -6.02
C ALA A 67 1.88 1.13 -4.81
N ASN A 68 1.91 -0.18 -5.01
CA ASN A 68 1.70 -1.18 -3.97
C ASN A 68 2.75 -1.04 -2.84
N GLU A 69 4.03 -0.94 -3.20
CA GLU A 69 5.13 -0.74 -2.24
C GLU A 69 4.98 0.56 -1.43
N LEU A 70 4.63 1.67 -2.09
CA LEU A 70 4.44 2.97 -1.42
C LEU A 70 3.26 2.92 -0.42
N VAL A 71 2.17 2.26 -0.81
CA VAL A 71 0.99 2.09 0.03
C VAL A 71 1.29 1.21 1.23
N GLN A 72 2.02 0.11 1.04
CA GLN A 72 2.45 -0.75 2.13
C GLN A 72 3.36 0.01 3.12
N ALA A 73 4.35 0.75 2.60
CA ALA A 73 5.24 1.56 3.44
C ALA A 73 4.47 2.62 4.23
N ALA A 74 3.47 3.26 3.61
CA ALA A 74 2.61 4.22 4.30
C ALA A 74 1.76 3.56 5.40
N ALA A 75 1.22 2.36 5.15
CA ALA A 75 0.48 1.60 6.15
C ALA A 75 1.36 1.22 7.35
N ASP A 76 2.59 0.75 7.09
CA ASP A 76 3.55 0.37 8.13
C ASP A 76 3.99 1.57 8.98
N ALA A 77 4.20 2.73 8.34
CA ALA A 77 4.51 3.98 9.03
C ALA A 77 3.36 4.44 9.93
N LEU A 78 2.11 4.35 9.45
CA LEU A 78 0.92 4.69 10.23
C LEU A 78 0.72 3.73 11.41
N ALA A 79 0.93 2.42 11.21
CA ALA A 79 0.86 1.43 12.28
C ALA A 79 1.93 1.68 13.36
N SER A 80 3.17 1.94 12.94
CA SER A 80 4.28 2.26 13.85
C SER A 80 4.03 3.55 14.63
N ALA A 81 3.44 4.57 13.99
CA ALA A 81 3.05 5.81 14.67
C ALA A 81 1.95 5.57 15.70
N ALA A 82 0.94 4.74 15.37
CA ALA A 82 -0.13 4.39 16.30
C ALA A 82 0.38 3.61 17.51
N GLU A 83 1.35 2.72 17.33
CA GLU A 83 1.98 1.96 18.41
C GLU A 83 2.79 2.87 19.35
N ARG A 84 3.64 3.74 18.80
CA ARG A 84 4.37 4.75 19.58
C ARG A 84 3.46 5.63 20.43
N LEU A 85 2.34 6.08 19.86
CA LEU A 85 1.34 6.86 20.58
C LEU A 85 0.71 6.10 21.76
N ARG A 86 0.55 4.78 21.64
CA ARG A 86 0.05 3.95 22.76
C ARG A 86 1.09 3.78 23.85
N ASP A 87 2.35 3.60 23.47
CA ASP A 87 3.45 3.39 24.41
C ASP A 87 3.77 4.66 25.21
N ASP A 88 3.82 5.82 24.54
CA ASP A 88 4.00 7.13 25.20
C ASP A 88 2.85 7.41 26.20
N ASP A 89 1.63 6.99 25.88
CA ASP A 89 0.47 7.10 26.77
C ASP A 89 0.56 6.13 27.95
N GLY A 90 1.12 4.93 27.76
CA GLY A 90 1.39 3.98 28.84
C GLY A 90 2.43 4.52 29.84
N GLU A 91 3.53 5.06 29.33
CA GLU A 91 4.57 5.68 30.18
C GLU A 91 4.08 6.93 30.90
N THR A 92 3.31 7.80 30.24
CA THR A 92 2.73 8.99 30.90
C THR A 92 1.65 8.62 31.91
N ALA A 93 0.83 7.60 31.67
CA ALA A 93 -0.12 7.09 32.66
C ALA A 93 0.60 6.49 33.89
N HIS A 94 1.70 5.77 33.68
CA HIS A 94 2.52 5.23 34.77
C HIS A 94 3.26 6.33 35.56
N SER A 95 3.77 7.37 34.90
CA SER A 95 4.50 8.46 35.57
C SER A 95 3.58 9.43 36.32
N PHE A 96 2.39 9.75 35.79
CA PHE A 96 1.41 10.61 36.49
C PHE A 96 0.57 9.84 37.54
N GLY A 97 0.39 8.54 37.38
CA GLY A 97 -0.28 7.68 38.37
C GLY A 97 0.57 7.35 39.60
N GLY A 98 1.91 7.44 39.48
CA GLY A 98 2.87 7.13 40.54
C GLY A 98 3.07 8.24 41.58
N SER A 99 2.77 9.51 41.25
CA SER A 99 3.06 10.65 42.13
C SER A 99 1.95 10.98 43.14
N LYS A 100 1.03 10.04 43.41
CA LYS A 100 -0.01 10.19 44.46
C LYS A 100 0.31 9.36 45.69
N ARG A 101 1.51 9.51 46.24
CA ARG A 101 1.85 9.19 47.63
C ARG A 101 2.96 10.13 48.11
N GLU A 102 2.55 11.24 48.72
CA GLU A 102 2.97 11.71 50.04
C GLU A 102 2.08 12.89 50.46
#